data_AF-V7EPN6-F1
#
_entry.id   AF-V7EPN6-F1
#
_cell.length_a   1.000
_cell.length_b   1.000
_cell.length_c   1.000
_cell.angle_alpha   90.00
_cell.angle_beta   90.00
_cell.angle_gamma   90.00
#
_symmetry.space_group_name_H-M   'P 1'
#
loop_
_entity.id
_entity.type
_entity.pdbx_description
1 polymer ?
#
loop_
_entity_poly.entity_id
_entity_poly.type
_entity_poly.pdbx_seq_one_letter_code
_entity_poly.pdbx_strand_id
1 'polypeptide(L)'
;MRALTTALLLLAATPALAQTRFTLDDNVLIYNTSFPVDATRIDPASGMTPADTVGDIAYEDIDTLRSILSRHEDRLDTMRLTSDGGYIEAAYEMAAILSDYGLKTEVEGECASACAVIFAAGTERRMNKGGRIGLHPSSWSAESIRSYYEDWHEESGWKDEFAFAEWVYDEGQRDANKLVTHLLTHGVSPDFAVKVVALGMGTMWYPTRKEMEAAGLLTPQAPAN
;
A
#
# COMPACT_ATOMS: atom_id res chain seq x y z
N MET A 1 2.61 57.53 -41.52
CA MET A 1 2.58 56.90 -40.19
C MET A 1 2.76 55.39 -40.39
N ARG A 2 3.88 54.82 -39.95
CA ARG A 2 4.14 53.37 -40.01
C ARG A 2 3.57 52.73 -38.75
N ALA A 3 2.57 51.86 -38.87
CA ALA A 3 2.05 51.10 -37.75
C ALA A 3 3.00 49.92 -37.47
N LEU A 4 3.62 49.91 -36.28
CA LEU A 4 4.29 48.73 -35.74
C LEU A 4 3.21 47.79 -35.18
N THR A 5 3.10 46.60 -35.75
CA THR A 5 2.31 45.50 -35.18
C THR A 5 3.15 44.77 -34.14
N THR A 6 2.88 45.03 -32.87
CA THR A 6 3.45 44.27 -31.76
C THR A 6 2.76 42.91 -31.69
N ALA A 7 3.47 41.84 -32.06
CA ALA A 7 2.99 40.48 -31.88
C ALA A 7 3.12 40.09 -30.40
N LEU A 8 1.98 39.93 -29.72
CA LEU A 8 1.89 39.47 -28.35
C LEU A 8 1.95 37.93 -28.36
N LEU A 9 3.08 37.33 -27.94
CA LEU A 9 3.15 35.90 -27.68
C LEU A 9 2.33 35.59 -26.41
N LEU A 10 1.19 34.95 -26.58
CA LEU A 10 0.44 34.33 -25.49
C LEU A 10 1.12 33.01 -25.12
N LEU A 11 1.83 32.97 -23.99
CA LEU A 11 2.16 31.71 -23.33
C LEU A 11 0.86 31.11 -22.78
N ALA A 12 0.34 30.08 -23.44
CA ALA A 12 -0.71 29.25 -22.87
C ALA A 12 -0.08 28.37 -21.79
N ALA A 13 -0.28 28.72 -20.52
CA ALA A 13 -0.03 27.80 -19.42
C ALA A 13 -1.05 26.66 -19.51
N THR A 14 -0.63 25.48 -19.93
CA THR A 14 -1.47 24.29 -19.80
C THR A 14 -1.64 24.01 -18.31
N PRO A 15 -2.88 23.90 -17.79
CA PRO A 15 -3.07 23.51 -16.41
C PRO A 15 -2.40 22.15 -16.21
N ALA A 16 -1.48 22.07 -15.26
CA ALA A 16 -0.98 20.77 -14.81
C ALA A 16 -2.20 20.00 -14.32
N LEU A 17 -2.52 18.88 -14.96
CA LEU A 17 -3.54 17.97 -14.45
C LEU A 17 -3.13 17.62 -13.02
N ALA A 18 -4.03 17.85 -12.06
CA ALA A 18 -3.78 17.46 -10.68
C ALA A 18 -3.48 15.96 -10.67
N GLN A 19 -2.30 15.58 -10.17
CA GLN A 19 -1.96 14.18 -10.01
C GLN A 19 -2.94 13.54 -9.02
N THR A 20 -3.50 12.42 -9.42
CA THR A 20 -4.44 11.62 -8.63
C THR A 20 -3.71 10.44 -8.00
N ARG A 21 -4.31 9.85 -6.96
CA ARG A 21 -3.77 8.66 -6.28
C ARG A 21 -3.45 7.51 -7.21
N PHE A 22 -4.27 7.32 -8.24
CA PHE A 22 -4.02 6.38 -9.33
C PHE A 22 -3.81 7.13 -10.64
N THR A 23 -2.75 6.81 -11.39
CA THR A 23 -2.52 7.31 -12.75
C THR A 23 -2.05 6.16 -13.66
N LEU A 24 -2.16 6.37 -14.97
CA LEU A 24 -1.75 5.38 -15.98
C LEU A 24 -0.56 5.89 -16.78
N ASP A 25 0.44 5.05 -16.95
CA ASP A 25 1.60 5.26 -17.81
C ASP A 25 1.83 3.98 -18.64
N ASP A 26 1.38 4.00 -19.90
CA ASP A 26 1.34 2.83 -20.79
C ASP A 26 0.66 1.59 -20.18
N ASN A 27 1.44 0.57 -19.80
CA ASN A 27 1.02 -0.68 -19.17
C ASN A 27 1.17 -0.67 -17.64
N VAL A 28 1.61 0.46 -17.07
CA VAL A 28 1.85 0.65 -15.64
C VAL A 28 0.69 1.42 -15.01
N LEU A 29 0.09 0.82 -13.98
CA LEU A 29 -0.79 1.50 -13.03
C LEU A 29 0.06 2.07 -11.91
N ILE A 30 0.17 3.40 -11.82
CA ILE A 30 0.89 4.08 -10.75
C ILE A 30 -0.08 4.31 -9.60
N TYR A 31 0.31 3.87 -8.40
CA TYR A 31 -0.39 4.09 -7.14
C TYR A 31 0.50 4.84 -6.17
N ASN A 32 0.06 6.03 -5.77
CA ASN A 32 0.82 6.93 -4.90
C ASN A 32 -0.07 7.55 -3.82
N THR A 33 0.12 7.12 -2.58
CA THR A 33 -0.68 7.60 -1.44
C THR A 33 -0.31 9.00 -0.98
N SER A 34 0.75 9.62 -1.51
CA SER A 34 1.01 11.07 -1.31
C SER A 34 -0.13 11.94 -1.85
N PHE A 35 -0.98 11.39 -2.70
CA PHE A 35 -2.24 12.00 -3.12
C PHE A 35 -3.41 11.42 -2.33
N PRO A 36 -4.37 12.27 -1.92
CA PRO A 36 -5.51 11.83 -1.14
C PRO A 36 -6.47 10.95 -1.96
N VAL A 37 -7.35 10.24 -1.25
CA VAL A 37 -8.55 9.64 -1.84
C VAL A 37 -9.40 10.74 -2.46
N ASP A 38 -10.05 10.44 -3.58
CA ASP A 38 -11.05 11.32 -4.19
C ASP A 38 -12.19 11.57 -3.18
N ALA A 39 -12.46 12.84 -2.89
CA ALA A 39 -13.49 13.25 -1.94
C ALA A 39 -14.89 12.64 -2.23
N THR A 40 -15.17 12.29 -3.48
CA THR A 40 -16.44 11.64 -3.88
C THR A 40 -16.54 10.16 -3.48
N ARG A 41 -15.43 9.55 -3.02
CA ARG A 41 -15.37 8.15 -2.59
C ARG A 41 -15.36 7.98 -1.08
N ILE A 42 -15.01 9.04 -0.34
CA ILE A 42 -14.98 9.01 1.12
C ILE A 42 -16.41 8.99 1.64
N ASP A 43 -16.74 8.04 2.52
CA ASP A 43 -18.04 7.98 3.17
C ASP A 43 -18.26 9.26 4.01
N PRO A 44 -19.30 10.09 3.72
CA PRO A 44 -19.60 11.27 4.51
C PRO A 44 -19.85 10.99 5.99
N ALA A 45 -20.25 9.77 6.34
CA ALA A 45 -20.46 9.35 7.73
C ALA A 45 -19.16 9.04 8.49
N SER A 46 -18.04 8.82 7.79
CA SER A 46 -16.74 8.53 8.41
C SER A 46 -16.16 9.73 9.18
N GLY A 47 -16.60 10.95 8.85
CA GLY A 47 -16.01 12.18 9.37
C GLY A 47 -14.61 12.49 8.82
N MET A 48 -14.07 11.66 7.92
CA MET A 48 -12.77 11.87 7.28
C MET A 48 -12.87 12.90 6.16
N THR A 49 -11.78 13.63 5.96
CA THR A 49 -11.54 14.49 4.81
C THR A 49 -10.49 13.86 3.90
N PRO A 50 -10.34 14.31 2.64
CA PRO A 50 -9.25 13.85 1.77
C PRO A 50 -7.87 13.99 2.42
N ALA A 51 -7.64 15.04 3.21
CA ALA A 51 -6.37 15.26 3.88
C ALA A 51 -6.02 14.14 4.88
N ASP A 52 -7.03 13.56 5.54
CA ASP A 52 -6.86 12.47 6.51
C ASP A 52 -6.47 11.14 5.86
N THR A 53 -6.51 11.06 4.53
CA THR A 53 -6.15 9.86 3.77
C THR A 53 -4.74 9.92 3.17
N VAL A 54 -4.06 11.07 3.23
CA VAL A 54 -2.73 11.24 2.63
C VAL A 54 -1.71 10.37 3.36
N GLY A 55 -0.91 9.63 2.59
CA GLY A 55 0.08 8.67 3.08
C GLY A 55 -0.48 7.26 3.22
N ASP A 56 -1.77 7.14 3.51
CA ASP A 56 -2.40 5.86 3.86
C ASP A 56 -3.10 5.18 2.68
N ILE A 57 -2.84 3.87 2.57
CA ILE A 57 -3.67 2.90 1.87
C ILE A 57 -5.05 2.89 2.55
N ALA A 58 -6.07 3.28 1.79
CA ALA A 58 -7.44 3.45 2.27
C ALA A 58 -8.36 2.33 1.75
N TYR A 59 -9.48 2.07 2.42
CA TYR A 59 -10.45 1.07 1.94
C TYR A 59 -11.05 1.45 0.57
N GLU A 60 -11.20 2.74 0.30
CA GLU A 60 -11.68 3.28 -0.97
C GLU A 60 -10.75 2.96 -2.16
N ASP A 61 -9.49 2.63 -1.89
CA ASP A 61 -8.53 2.24 -2.92
C ASP A 61 -8.86 0.88 -3.53
N ILE A 62 -9.51 -0.02 -2.77
CA ILE A 62 -9.87 -1.38 -3.20
C ILE A 62 -10.82 -1.31 -4.39
N ASP A 63 -11.95 -0.62 -4.22
CA ASP A 63 -12.97 -0.47 -5.28
C ASP A 63 -12.43 0.34 -6.45
N THR A 64 -11.61 1.36 -6.17
CA THR A 64 -10.96 2.16 -7.22
C THR A 64 -10.04 1.30 -8.07
N LEU A 65 -9.21 0.47 -7.45
CA LEU A 65 -8.31 -0.47 -8.12
C LEU A 65 -9.10 -1.47 -8.97
N ARG A 66 -10.10 -2.16 -8.40
CA ARG A 66 -10.96 -3.10 -9.17
C ARG A 66 -11.58 -2.42 -10.38
N SER A 67 -12.09 -1.21 -10.18
CA SER A 67 -12.76 -0.42 -11.22
C SER A 67 -11.80 -0.01 -12.34
N ILE A 68 -10.55 0.32 -12.03
CA ILE A 68 -9.53 0.63 -13.04
C ILE A 68 -9.15 -0.64 -13.80
N LEU A 69 -8.80 -1.74 -13.10
CA LEU A 69 -8.34 -2.96 -13.77
C LEU A 69 -9.39 -3.54 -14.71
N SER A 70 -10.66 -3.62 -14.27
CA SER A 70 -11.78 -4.07 -15.11
C SER A 70 -12.04 -3.23 -16.36
N ARG A 71 -11.75 -1.91 -16.34
CA ARG A 71 -11.87 -1.05 -17.54
C ARG A 71 -10.69 -1.15 -18.49
N HIS A 72 -9.58 -1.71 -18.03
CA HIS A 72 -8.31 -1.75 -18.74
C HIS A 72 -7.75 -3.19 -18.80
N GLU A 73 -8.63 -4.19 -18.81
CA GLU A 73 -8.26 -5.61 -18.90
C GLU A 73 -7.29 -5.84 -20.07
N ASP A 74 -6.30 -6.70 -19.85
CA ASP A 74 -5.19 -7.05 -20.75
C ASP A 74 -4.20 -5.92 -21.11
N ARG A 75 -4.45 -4.67 -20.71
CA ARG A 75 -3.52 -3.55 -20.97
C ARG A 75 -2.53 -3.29 -19.85
N LEU A 76 -2.94 -3.56 -18.62
CA LEU A 76 -2.14 -3.28 -17.43
C LEU A 76 -1.50 -4.59 -16.97
N ASP A 77 -0.18 -4.59 -16.83
CA ASP A 77 0.58 -5.76 -16.35
C ASP A 77 1.42 -5.46 -15.11
N THR A 78 1.56 -4.18 -14.73
CA THR A 78 2.44 -3.74 -13.66
C THR A 78 1.74 -2.69 -12.79
N MET A 79 1.85 -2.82 -11.47
CA MET A 79 1.49 -1.79 -10.50
C MET A 79 2.75 -1.19 -9.87
N ARG A 80 2.94 0.12 -10.03
CA ARG A 80 4.02 0.87 -9.38
C ARG A 80 3.52 1.48 -8.08
N LEU A 81 4.22 1.20 -6.98
CA LEU A 81 3.81 1.54 -5.62
C LEU A 81 4.71 2.62 -5.03
N THR A 82 4.06 3.63 -4.43
CA THR A 82 4.65 4.63 -3.53
C THR A 82 3.70 4.84 -2.34
N SER A 83 4.04 4.34 -1.15
CA SER A 83 3.20 4.45 0.04
C SER A 83 3.95 4.19 1.35
N ASP A 84 3.60 4.94 2.40
CA ASP A 84 4.12 4.75 3.76
C ASP A 84 3.42 3.60 4.52
N GLY A 85 2.30 3.10 4.03
CA GLY A 85 1.47 2.13 4.74
C GLY A 85 -0.01 2.49 4.70
N GLY A 86 -0.74 2.15 5.75
CA GLY A 86 -2.17 2.41 5.90
C GLY A 86 -2.91 1.19 6.45
N TYR A 87 -4.18 1.05 6.09
CA TYR A 87 -5.01 -0.05 6.57
C TYR A 87 -4.54 -1.39 5.98
N ILE A 88 -4.12 -2.29 6.87
CA ILE A 88 -3.53 -3.58 6.49
C ILE A 88 -4.53 -4.51 5.78
N GLU A 89 -5.81 -4.46 6.17
CA GLU A 89 -6.84 -5.27 5.52
C GLU A 89 -7.12 -4.79 4.08
N ALA A 90 -7.13 -3.48 3.85
CA ALA A 90 -7.21 -2.94 2.49
C ALA A 90 -6.02 -3.39 1.64
N ALA A 91 -4.81 -3.42 2.21
CA ALA A 91 -3.63 -3.93 1.52
C ALA A 91 -3.72 -5.42 1.19
N TYR A 92 -4.27 -6.27 2.07
CA TYR A 92 -4.50 -7.69 1.76
C TYR A 92 -5.53 -7.87 0.64
N GLU A 93 -6.60 -7.08 0.62
CA GLU A 93 -7.59 -7.13 -0.46
C GLU A 93 -7.01 -6.66 -1.80
N MET A 94 -6.24 -5.57 -1.79
CA MET A 94 -5.51 -5.10 -2.98
C MET A 94 -4.50 -6.14 -3.46
N ALA A 95 -3.78 -6.80 -2.55
CA ALA A 95 -2.87 -7.90 -2.86
C ALA A 95 -3.58 -9.09 -3.53
N ALA A 96 -4.77 -9.46 -3.04
CA ALA A 96 -5.57 -10.51 -3.66
C ALA A 96 -6.01 -10.12 -5.08
N ILE A 97 -6.46 -8.88 -5.28
CA ILE A 97 -6.79 -8.36 -6.61
C ILE A 97 -5.58 -8.45 -7.56
N LEU A 98 -4.41 -8.01 -7.11
CA LEU A 98 -3.19 -8.07 -7.92
C LEU A 98 -2.84 -9.50 -8.34
N SER A 99 -3.01 -10.45 -7.42
CA SER A 99 -2.78 -11.87 -7.66
C SER A 99 -3.76 -12.43 -8.70
N ASP A 100 -5.04 -12.09 -8.59
CA ASP A 100 -6.09 -12.52 -9.52
C ASP A 100 -5.86 -12.00 -10.95
N TYR A 101 -5.38 -10.76 -11.07
CA TYR A 101 -5.03 -10.14 -12.36
C TYR A 101 -3.61 -10.50 -12.85
N GLY A 102 -2.81 -11.20 -12.04
CA GLY A 102 -1.45 -11.60 -12.40
C GLY A 102 -0.45 -10.44 -12.55
N LEU A 103 -0.72 -9.30 -11.90
CA LEU A 103 0.10 -8.10 -12.05
C LEU A 103 1.50 -8.27 -11.45
N LYS A 104 2.48 -7.63 -12.08
CA LYS A 104 3.81 -7.37 -11.53
C LYS A 104 3.72 -6.18 -10.58
N THR A 105 4.64 -6.11 -9.63
CA THR A 105 4.78 -4.95 -8.75
C THR A 105 6.17 -4.34 -8.87
N GLU A 106 6.20 -3.02 -8.83
CA GLU A 106 7.44 -2.28 -8.71
C GLU A 106 7.34 -1.18 -7.67
N VAL A 107 8.43 -0.87 -7.00
CA VAL A 107 8.51 0.22 -6.02
C VAL A 107 9.35 1.35 -6.57
N GLU A 108 8.80 2.56 -6.52
CA GLU A 108 9.50 3.82 -6.72
C GLU A 108 9.30 4.71 -5.49
N GLY A 109 10.39 5.15 -4.87
CA GLY A 109 10.32 5.86 -3.59
C GLY A 109 10.09 4.93 -2.39
N GLU A 110 9.13 5.26 -1.53
CA GLU A 110 8.81 4.49 -0.33
C GLU A 110 7.77 3.40 -0.61
N CYS A 111 7.96 2.20 -0.07
CA CYS A 111 6.89 1.23 0.12
C CYS A 111 7.04 0.57 1.50
N ALA A 112 6.40 1.13 2.51
CA ALA A 112 6.52 0.68 3.90
C ALA A 112 5.23 0.05 4.43
N SER A 113 5.36 -0.73 5.50
CA SER A 113 4.22 -1.26 6.25
C SER A 113 3.28 -2.07 5.35
N ALA A 114 1.98 -1.74 5.34
CA ALA A 114 0.95 -2.35 4.52
C ALA A 114 1.27 -2.30 3.00
N CYS A 115 2.05 -1.34 2.50
CA CYS A 115 2.48 -1.33 1.10
C CYS A 115 3.30 -2.59 0.74
N ALA A 116 4.13 -3.09 1.67
CA ALA A 116 4.94 -4.27 1.43
C ALA A 116 4.10 -5.55 1.23
N VAL A 117 2.89 -5.58 1.80
CA VAL A 117 1.90 -6.66 1.58
C VAL A 117 1.41 -6.66 0.13
N ILE A 118 1.02 -5.48 -0.39
CA ILE A 118 0.62 -5.32 -1.80
C ILE A 118 1.79 -5.69 -2.71
N PHE A 119 2.97 -5.15 -2.42
CA PHE A 119 4.18 -5.41 -3.20
C PHE A 119 4.49 -6.90 -3.30
N ALA A 120 4.41 -7.64 -2.19
CA ALA A 120 4.71 -9.06 -2.16
C ALA A 120 3.79 -9.90 -3.07
N ALA A 121 2.59 -9.42 -3.41
CA ALA A 121 1.64 -10.12 -4.25
C ALA A 121 1.97 -10.13 -5.75
N GLY A 122 2.93 -9.31 -6.17
CA GLY A 122 3.32 -9.23 -7.59
C GLY A 122 3.91 -10.53 -8.13
N THR A 123 3.57 -10.88 -9.36
CA THR A 123 4.13 -12.05 -10.08
C THR A 123 5.62 -11.89 -10.39
N GLU A 124 6.04 -10.66 -10.71
CA GLU A 124 7.41 -10.19 -10.65
C GLU A 124 7.50 -8.98 -9.73
N ARG A 125 8.58 -8.85 -8.97
CA ARG A 125 8.74 -7.87 -7.89
C ARG A 125 10.04 -7.11 -8.05
N ARG A 126 9.95 -5.84 -8.42
CA ARG A 126 11.11 -4.97 -8.69
C ARG A 126 11.17 -3.81 -7.72
N MET A 127 12.37 -3.50 -7.26
CA MET A 127 12.62 -2.24 -6.56
C MET A 127 13.43 -1.35 -7.49
N ASN A 128 12.86 -0.23 -7.94
CA ASN A 128 13.54 0.70 -8.84
C ASN A 128 14.61 1.50 -8.09
N LYS A 129 15.44 2.23 -8.83
CA LYS A 129 16.53 3.03 -8.23
C LYS A 129 15.92 4.11 -7.33
N GLY A 130 16.42 4.22 -6.10
CA GLY A 130 15.86 5.12 -5.09
C GLY A 130 14.65 4.55 -4.34
N GLY A 131 14.16 3.36 -4.74
CA GLY A 131 13.15 2.62 -4.02
C GLY A 131 13.68 2.04 -2.71
N ARG A 132 12.82 1.97 -1.69
CA ARG A 132 13.06 1.27 -0.42
C ARG A 132 11.78 0.59 0.07
N ILE A 133 11.94 -0.57 0.69
CA ILE A 133 10.83 -1.35 1.24
C ILE A 133 11.01 -1.46 2.75
N GLY A 134 10.01 -1.01 3.51
CA GLY A 134 10.01 -1.03 4.97
C GLY A 134 9.09 -2.13 5.50
N LEU A 135 9.61 -2.98 6.37
CA LEU A 135 8.89 -4.11 6.96
C LEU A 135 8.88 -4.00 8.49
N HIS A 136 7.74 -4.31 9.10
CA HIS A 136 7.57 -4.39 10.54
C HIS A 136 6.39 -5.31 10.90
N PRO A 137 6.30 -5.79 12.16
CA PRO A 137 5.09 -6.48 12.63
C PRO A 137 3.91 -5.52 12.74
N SER A 138 2.68 -6.02 12.56
CA SER A 138 1.47 -5.27 12.90
C SER A 138 1.54 -4.80 14.36
N SER A 139 1.07 -3.58 14.61
CA SER A 139 1.07 -2.99 15.94
C SER A 139 -0.08 -2.03 16.09
N TRP A 140 -0.65 -1.98 17.29
CA TRP A 140 -1.69 -1.02 17.64
C TRP A 140 -1.12 -0.01 18.64
N SER A 141 -1.51 1.25 18.49
CA SER A 141 -1.21 2.25 19.51
C SER A 141 -2.11 2.03 20.73
N ALA A 142 -1.69 2.50 21.91
CA ALA A 142 -2.51 2.42 23.11
C ALA A 142 -3.87 3.14 22.94
N GLU A 143 -3.90 4.22 22.15
CA GLU A 143 -5.13 4.94 21.84
C GLU A 143 -6.04 4.15 20.91
N SER A 144 -5.48 3.51 19.87
CA SER A 144 -6.24 2.65 18.95
C SER A 144 -6.84 1.45 19.68
N ILE A 145 -6.09 0.82 20.59
CA ILE A 145 -6.58 -0.26 21.45
C ILE A 145 -7.75 0.22 22.32
N ARG A 146 -7.63 1.42 22.91
CA ARG A 146 -8.67 2.01 23.74
C ARG A 146 -9.94 2.30 22.94
N SER A 147 -9.83 3.03 21.83
CA SER A 147 -10.98 3.39 20.99
C SER A 147 -11.70 2.12 20.52
N TYR A 148 -10.95 1.13 20.05
CA TYR A 148 -11.55 -0.13 19.59
C TYR A 148 -12.30 -0.87 20.70
N TYR A 149 -11.78 -0.88 21.93
CA TYR A 149 -12.53 -1.42 23.06
C TYR A 149 -13.81 -0.61 23.31
N GLU A 150 -13.70 0.72 23.44
CA GLU A 150 -14.83 1.62 23.72
C GLU A 150 -15.94 1.52 22.65
N ASP A 151 -15.57 1.35 21.39
CA ASP A 151 -16.51 1.26 20.27
C ASP A 151 -17.21 -0.11 20.20
N TRP A 152 -16.51 -1.21 20.54
CA TRP A 152 -16.95 -2.57 20.21
C TRP A 152 -17.22 -3.49 21.40
N HIS A 153 -16.96 -3.07 22.65
CA HIS A 153 -17.05 -3.98 23.80
C HIS A 153 -18.47 -4.54 24.02
N GLU A 154 -19.52 -3.74 23.80
CA GLU A 154 -20.91 -4.18 24.00
C GLU A 154 -21.31 -5.24 22.96
N GLU A 155 -21.01 -4.99 21.69
CA GLU A 155 -21.32 -5.90 20.58
C GLU A 155 -20.49 -7.19 20.64
N SER A 156 -19.21 -7.05 21.00
CA SER A 156 -18.28 -8.18 21.10
C SER A 156 -18.50 -9.05 22.34
N GLY A 157 -19.26 -8.55 23.32
CA GLY A 157 -19.52 -9.24 24.58
C GLY A 157 -18.32 -9.28 25.54
N TRP A 158 -17.33 -8.41 25.36
CA TRP A 158 -16.23 -8.26 26.32
C TRP A 158 -16.75 -7.61 27.59
N LYS A 159 -16.61 -8.30 28.72
CA LYS A 159 -17.14 -7.85 30.02
C LYS A 159 -16.28 -6.77 30.67
N ASP A 160 -14.99 -6.83 30.41
CA ASP A 160 -13.96 -5.95 30.94
C ASP A 160 -12.73 -5.96 30.01
N GLU A 161 -11.75 -5.13 30.35
CA GLU A 161 -10.51 -4.97 29.60
C GLU A 161 -9.64 -6.22 29.63
N PHE A 162 -9.84 -7.14 30.59
CA PHE A 162 -9.09 -8.40 30.65
C PHE A 162 -9.61 -9.40 29.62
N ALA A 163 -10.94 -9.49 29.43
CA ALA A 163 -11.53 -10.27 28.36
C ALA A 163 -11.12 -9.73 26.98
N PHE A 164 -11.06 -8.40 26.84
CA PHE A 164 -10.53 -7.79 25.62
C PHE A 164 -9.03 -8.07 25.44
N ALA A 165 -8.22 -8.01 26.50
CA ALA A 165 -6.78 -8.32 26.42
C ALA A 165 -6.51 -9.78 26.02
N GLU A 166 -7.33 -10.74 26.47
CA GLU A 166 -7.28 -12.13 25.99
C GLU A 166 -7.53 -12.20 24.48
N TRP A 167 -8.55 -11.48 23.98
CA TRP A 167 -8.83 -11.40 22.55
C TRP A 167 -7.68 -10.74 21.76
N VAL A 168 -7.14 -9.62 22.25
CA VAL A 168 -5.99 -8.93 21.61
C VAL A 168 -4.77 -9.85 21.55
N TYR A 169 -4.54 -10.68 22.56
CA TYR A 169 -3.44 -11.65 22.55
C TYR A 169 -3.59 -12.70 21.45
N ASP A 170 -4.82 -13.21 21.26
CA ASP A 170 -5.12 -14.13 20.16
C ASP A 170 -5.03 -13.44 18.80
N GLU A 171 -5.54 -12.22 18.68
CA GLU A 171 -5.55 -11.47 17.43
C GLU A 171 -4.13 -11.08 16.99
N GLY A 172 -3.27 -10.66 17.92
CA GLY A 172 -1.86 -10.38 17.61
C GLY A 172 -1.10 -11.61 17.06
N GLN A 173 -1.43 -12.82 17.54
CA GLN A 173 -0.87 -14.05 16.99
C GLN A 173 -1.42 -14.32 15.59
N ARG A 174 -2.71 -14.08 15.34
CA ARG A 174 -3.32 -14.22 14.02
C ARG A 174 -2.72 -13.25 13.01
N ASP A 175 -2.52 -11.99 13.40
CA ASP A 175 -1.87 -10.97 12.58
C ASP A 175 -0.45 -11.39 12.17
N ALA A 176 0.36 -11.83 13.13
CA ALA A 176 1.71 -12.31 12.86
C ALA A 176 1.69 -13.52 11.91
N ASN A 177 0.81 -14.50 12.17
CA ASN A 177 0.66 -15.68 11.33
C ASN A 177 0.19 -15.32 9.91
N LYS A 178 -0.72 -14.35 9.78
CA LYS A 178 -1.24 -13.88 8.49
C LYS A 178 -0.14 -13.23 7.67
N LEU A 179 0.67 -12.35 8.26
CA LEU A 179 1.80 -11.72 7.58
C LEU A 179 2.85 -12.75 7.15
N VAL A 180 3.23 -13.68 8.03
CA VAL A 180 4.17 -14.75 7.69
C VAL A 180 3.62 -15.61 6.56
N THR A 181 2.36 -16.04 6.66
CA THR A 181 1.71 -16.86 5.63
C THR A 181 1.63 -16.15 4.30
N HIS A 182 1.31 -14.85 4.30
CA HIS A 182 1.27 -14.02 3.09
C HIS A 182 2.63 -13.99 2.39
N LEU A 183 3.70 -13.69 3.13
CA LEU A 183 5.06 -13.66 2.58
C LEU A 183 5.47 -15.04 2.02
N LEU A 184 5.20 -16.11 2.76
CA LEU A 184 5.51 -17.48 2.35
C LEU A 184 4.75 -17.90 1.08
N THR A 185 3.47 -17.58 1.01
CA THR A 185 2.59 -17.93 -0.14
C THR A 185 3.09 -17.27 -1.41
N HIS A 186 3.70 -16.08 -1.29
CA HIS A 186 4.30 -15.37 -2.41
C HIS A 186 5.81 -15.65 -2.54
N GLY A 187 6.32 -16.77 -2.02
CA GLY A 187 7.67 -17.25 -2.28
C GLY A 187 8.79 -16.51 -1.54
N VAL A 188 8.47 -15.75 -0.49
CA VAL A 188 9.48 -15.20 0.42
C VAL A 188 9.95 -16.29 1.38
N SER A 189 11.25 -16.33 1.66
CA SER A 189 11.85 -17.36 2.53
C SER A 189 11.31 -17.31 3.97
N PRO A 190 11.15 -18.46 4.65
CA PRO A 190 10.66 -18.52 6.03
C PRO A 190 11.48 -17.69 7.02
N ASP A 191 12.82 -17.76 6.96
CA ASP A 191 13.67 -17.03 7.90
C ASP A 191 13.50 -15.51 7.77
N PHE A 192 13.30 -15.03 6.54
CA PHE A 192 13.02 -13.62 6.31
C PHE A 192 11.64 -13.22 6.84
N ALA A 193 10.60 -14.03 6.58
CA ALA A 193 9.24 -13.76 7.05
C ALA A 193 9.15 -13.77 8.59
N VAL A 194 9.77 -14.76 9.24
CA VAL A 194 9.87 -14.84 10.71
C VAL A 194 10.66 -13.67 11.28
N LYS A 195 11.74 -13.26 10.62
CA LYS A 195 12.50 -12.07 11.05
C LYS A 195 11.62 -10.84 11.10
N VAL A 196 10.73 -10.60 10.12
CA VAL A 196 9.83 -9.43 10.11
C VAL A 196 9.00 -9.37 11.38
N VAL A 197 8.32 -10.45 11.75
CA VAL A 197 7.47 -10.48 12.95
C VAL A 197 8.26 -10.48 14.26
N ALA A 198 9.57 -10.76 14.22
CA ALA A 198 10.46 -10.77 15.37
C ALA A 198 11.21 -9.45 15.62
N LEU A 199 11.05 -8.42 14.79
CA LEU A 199 11.77 -7.14 14.93
C LEU A 199 11.40 -6.35 16.21
N GLY A 200 10.27 -6.69 16.84
CA GLY A 200 9.69 -5.97 17.97
C GLY A 200 8.76 -4.85 17.53
N MET A 201 7.72 -4.59 18.31
CA MET A 201 6.73 -3.55 18.01
C MET A 201 7.37 -2.16 17.98
N GLY A 202 6.94 -1.30 17.06
CA GLY A 202 7.45 0.07 16.90
C GLY A 202 8.80 0.18 16.19
N THR A 203 9.30 -0.90 15.60
CA THR A 203 10.50 -0.87 14.77
C THR A 203 10.14 -0.86 13.28
N MET A 204 11.08 -0.46 12.44
CA MET A 204 10.99 -0.59 10.99
C MET A 204 12.31 -1.13 10.47
N TRP A 205 12.26 -2.18 9.66
CA TRP A 205 13.42 -2.75 9.01
C TRP A 205 13.40 -2.47 7.52
N TYR A 206 14.49 -1.86 7.04
CA TYR A 206 14.78 -1.66 5.63
C TYR A 206 15.85 -2.65 5.18
N PRO A 207 15.48 -3.85 4.70
CA PRO A 207 16.43 -4.81 4.14
C PRO A 207 17.18 -4.23 2.95
N THR A 208 18.42 -4.65 2.78
CA THR A 208 19.18 -4.37 1.56
C THR A 208 18.59 -5.12 0.36
N ARG A 209 18.83 -4.61 -0.85
CA ARG A 209 18.46 -5.31 -2.10
C ARG A 209 18.92 -6.77 -2.09
N LYS A 210 20.17 -7.01 -1.68
CA LYS A 210 20.76 -8.35 -1.64
C LYS A 210 20.02 -9.27 -0.67
N GLU A 211 19.63 -8.79 0.51
CA GLU A 211 18.82 -9.56 1.45
C GLU A 211 17.45 -9.91 0.85
N MET A 212 16.80 -8.95 0.19
CA MET A 212 15.49 -9.19 -0.41
C MET A 212 15.53 -10.14 -1.61
N GLU A 213 16.55 -10.05 -2.47
CA GLU A 213 16.77 -10.99 -3.58
C GLU A 213 17.06 -12.40 -3.04
N ALA A 214 17.93 -12.53 -2.04
CA ALA A 214 18.25 -13.82 -1.43
C ALA A 214 17.04 -14.45 -0.73
N ALA A 215 16.16 -13.63 -0.17
CA ALA A 215 14.92 -14.06 0.47
C ALA A 215 13.76 -14.26 -0.50
N GLY A 216 13.92 -13.98 -1.79
CA GLY A 216 12.85 -14.07 -2.78
C GLY A 216 11.84 -12.93 -2.77
N LEU A 217 11.95 -11.93 -1.88
CA LEU A 217 11.07 -10.76 -1.86
C LEU A 217 11.23 -9.88 -3.11
N LEU A 218 12.44 -9.76 -3.64
CA LEU A 218 12.66 -9.23 -4.99
C LEU A 218 12.85 -10.40 -5.95
N THR A 219 12.19 -10.35 -7.11
CA THR A 219 12.49 -11.30 -8.18
C THR A 219 13.84 -10.95 -8.81
N PRO A 220 14.72 -11.93 -9.08
CA PRO A 220 15.97 -11.69 -9.78
C PRO A 220 15.71 -10.97 -11.11
N GLN A 221 16.48 -9.93 -11.42
CA GLN A 221 16.48 -9.39 -12.78
C GLN A 221 17.00 -10.47 -13.73
N ALA A 222 16.29 -10.68 -14.85
CA ALA A 222 16.87 -11.43 -15.95
C ALA A 222 18.21 -10.78 -16.33
N PRO A 223 19.28 -11.56 -16.59
CA PRO A 223 20.52 -10.99 -17.06
C PRO A 223 20.25 -10.14 -18.31
N ALA A 224 20.81 -8.94 -18.34
CA ALA A 224 20.76 -8.10 -19.53
C ALA A 224 21.46 -8.84 -20.67
N ASN A 225 20.69 -9.22 -21.69
CA ASN A 225 21.22 -9.78 -22.93
C ASN A 225 21.95 -8.71 -23.75
#